data_AF-A0A553WCY1-F1
#
_entry.id   AF-A0A553WCY1-F1
#
_cell.length_a   1.000
_cell.length_b   1.000
_cell.length_c   1.000
_cell.angle_alpha   90.00
_cell.angle_beta   90.00
_cell.angle_gamma   90.00
#
_symmetry.space_group_name_H-M   'P 1'
#
loop_
_entity.id
_entity.type
_entity.pdbx_description
1 polymer ?
#
loop_
_entity_poly.entity_id
_entity_poly.type
_entity_poly.pdbx_seq_one_letter_code
_entity_poly.pdbx_strand_id
1 'polypeptide(L)'
;MKFFADTAEIDDIKELAATGLLDGVTTNPSLIAKSGRDFIEVTREICALTDGPVSAEVVALDHATMMKEAEILRKIADNVCIKVPLTIDGLKTCKALTGEGTMVNVTLCFSANQALL
;
A
#
# COMPACT_ATOMS: atom_id res chain seq x y z
N MET A 1 7.18 -8.13 16.73
CA MET A 1 6.35 -8.58 15.58
C MET A 1 5.32 -7.51 15.34
N LYS A 2 5.02 -7.17 14.09
CA LYS A 2 3.98 -6.18 13.76
C LYS A 2 2.74 -6.89 13.20
N PHE A 3 1.56 -6.34 13.42
CA PHE A 3 0.30 -6.86 12.90
C PHE A 3 -0.36 -5.88 11.93
N PHE A 4 -0.64 -6.35 10.73
CA PHE A 4 -1.29 -5.58 9.68
C PHE A 4 -2.65 -6.21 9.37
N ALA A 5 -3.67 -5.38 9.18
CA ALA A 5 -4.97 -5.83 8.69
C ALA A 5 -4.96 -5.85 7.15
N ASP A 6 -5.44 -6.93 6.53
CA ASP A 6 -5.56 -7.04 5.06
C ASP A 6 -7.02 -6.85 4.63
N THR A 7 -7.49 -5.61 4.70
CA THR A 7 -8.89 -5.25 4.41
C THR A 7 -9.00 -3.79 3.96
N ALA A 8 -10.11 -3.45 3.30
CA ALA A 8 -10.52 -2.08 3.04
C ALA A 8 -11.84 -1.72 3.75
N GLU A 9 -12.33 -2.61 4.62
CA GLU A 9 -13.54 -2.39 5.43
C GLU A 9 -13.22 -1.49 6.62
N ILE A 10 -13.81 -0.30 6.63
CA ILE A 10 -13.51 0.75 7.59
C ILE A 10 -13.86 0.35 9.03
N ASP A 11 -15.00 -0.34 9.22
CA ASP A 11 -15.47 -0.71 10.55
C ASP A 11 -14.58 -1.78 11.18
N ASP A 12 -14.13 -2.77 10.40
CA ASP A 12 -13.15 -3.76 10.84
C ASP A 12 -11.84 -3.10 11.28
N ILE A 13 -11.36 -2.11 10.52
CA ILE A 13 -10.12 -1.38 10.82
C ILE A 13 -10.27 -0.57 12.10
N LYS A 14 -11.42 0.08 12.33
CA LYS A 14 -11.72 0.81 13.58
C LYS A 14 -11.70 -0.11 14.79
N GLU A 15 -12.35 -1.27 14.69
CA GLU A 15 -12.37 -2.26 15.77
C GLU A 15 -10.95 -2.77 16.08
N LEU A 16 -10.16 -3.10 15.05
CA LEU A 16 -8.78 -3.54 15.22
C LEU A 16 -7.89 -2.43 15.80
N ALA A 17 -8.05 -1.19 15.36
CA ALA A 17 -7.32 -0.04 15.92
C ALA A 17 -7.61 0.14 17.42
N ALA A 18 -8.86 -0.02 17.84
CA ALA A 18 -9.26 0.07 19.25
C ALA A 18 -8.63 -1.00 20.16
N THR A 19 -8.15 -2.11 19.60
CA THR A 19 -7.43 -3.14 20.38
C THR A 19 -6.03 -2.70 20.80
N GLY A 20 -5.45 -1.69 20.15
CA GLY A 20 -4.06 -1.29 20.33
C GLY A 20 -3.02 -2.24 19.70
N LEU A 21 -3.47 -3.22 18.90
CA LEU A 21 -2.60 -4.20 18.24
C LEU A 21 -2.37 -3.90 16.75
N LEU A 22 -3.03 -2.89 16.17
CA LEU A 22 -2.93 -2.57 14.75
C LEU A 22 -1.70 -1.71 14.45
N ASP A 23 -0.71 -2.27 13.74
CA ASP A 23 0.53 -1.58 13.34
C ASP A 23 0.51 -1.04 11.90
N GLY A 24 -0.56 -1.31 11.14
CA GLY A 24 -0.74 -0.85 9.77
C GLY A 24 -1.82 -1.61 9.01
N VAL A 25 -2.04 -1.24 7.75
CA VAL A 25 -3.06 -1.85 6.89
C VAL A 25 -2.46 -2.17 5.52
N THR A 26 -2.84 -3.30 4.93
CA THR A 26 -2.56 -3.62 3.54
C THR A 26 -3.85 -3.62 2.74
N THR A 27 -3.82 -2.97 1.58
CA THR A 27 -4.94 -2.98 0.63
C THR A 27 -4.48 -3.52 -0.72
N ASN A 28 -5.43 -3.72 -1.61
CA ASN A 28 -5.24 -3.96 -3.03
C ASN A 28 -6.48 -3.45 -3.80
N PRO A 29 -6.40 -3.31 -5.14
CA PRO A 29 -7.51 -2.76 -5.93
C PRO A 29 -8.80 -3.55 -5.77
N SER A 30 -8.71 -4.87 -5.60
CA SER A 30 -9.87 -5.75 -5.44
C SER A 30 -10.59 -5.55 -4.10
N LEU A 31 -9.86 -5.35 -3.01
CA LEU A 31 -10.44 -5.07 -1.68
C LEU A 31 -11.19 -3.73 -1.70
N ILE A 32 -10.57 -2.70 -2.28
CA ILE A 32 -11.18 -1.37 -2.37
C ILE A 32 -12.38 -1.40 -3.31
N ALA A 33 -12.30 -2.10 -4.45
CA ALA A 33 -13.42 -2.23 -5.37
C ALA A 33 -14.65 -2.91 -4.74
N LYS A 34 -14.45 -3.87 -3.83
CA LYS A 34 -15.55 -4.52 -3.09
C LYS A 34 -16.31 -3.57 -2.18
N SER A 35 -15.66 -2.53 -1.67
CA SER A 35 -16.33 -1.49 -0.87
C SER A 35 -17.30 -0.63 -1.68
N GLY A 36 -17.15 -0.60 -3.03
CA GLY A 36 -17.95 0.23 -3.93
C GLY A 36 -17.69 1.74 -3.83
N ARG A 37 -16.65 2.15 -3.09
CA ARG A 37 -16.29 3.55 -2.83
C ARG A 37 -15.08 4.00 -3.65
N ASP A 38 -14.85 5.31 -3.69
CA ASP A 38 -13.67 5.89 -4.34
C ASP A 38 -12.37 5.45 -3.65
N PHE A 39 -11.37 5.11 -4.47
CA PHE A 39 -10.10 4.56 -3.98
C PHE A 39 -9.33 5.55 -3.10
N ILE A 40 -9.29 6.83 -3.50
CA ILE A 40 -8.52 7.86 -2.81
C ILE A 40 -9.21 8.21 -1.50
N GLU A 41 -10.54 8.28 -1.49
CA GLU A 41 -11.32 8.50 -0.27
C GLU A 41 -11.14 7.38 0.75
N VAL A 42 -11.29 6.12 0.34
CA VAL A 42 -11.12 4.96 1.23
C VAL A 42 -9.71 4.91 1.77
N THR A 43 -8.69 5.07 0.92
CA THR A 43 -7.30 5.05 1.36
C THR A 43 -7.01 6.16 2.38
N ARG A 44 -7.53 7.38 2.16
CA ARG A 44 -7.39 8.49 3.10
C ARG A 44 -8.04 8.18 4.45
N GLU A 45 -9.23 7.58 4.43
CA GLU A 45 -9.95 7.22 5.66
C GLU A 45 -9.17 6.15 6.44
N ILE A 46 -8.63 5.12 5.76
CA ILE A 46 -7.78 4.10 6.39
C ILE A 46 -6.53 4.72 7.00
N CYS A 47 -5.86 5.62 6.28
CA CYS A 47 -4.69 6.34 6.79
C CYS A 47 -4.97 7.15 8.06
N ALA A 48 -6.21 7.64 8.23
CA ALA A 48 -6.60 8.39 9.43
C ALA A 48 -6.91 7.48 10.64
N LEU A 49 -7.04 6.16 10.44
CA LEU A 49 -7.39 5.18 11.47
C LEU A 49 -6.17 4.47 12.08
N THR A 50 -4.99 4.65 11.51
CA THR A 50 -3.75 4.08 12.03
C THR A 50 -2.58 5.03 11.80
N ASP A 51 -1.70 5.17 12.80
CA ASP A 51 -0.42 5.88 12.62
C ASP A 51 0.59 5.05 11.81
N GLY A 52 0.30 3.77 11.61
CA GLY A 52 1.15 2.81 10.90
C GLY A 52 1.06 2.91 9.38
N PRO A 53 1.92 2.18 8.64
CA PRO A 53 1.93 2.22 7.18
C PRO A 53 0.65 1.64 6.57
N VAL A 54 0.13 2.32 5.54
CA VAL A 54 -1.00 1.84 4.73
C VAL A 54 -0.52 1.52 3.33
N SER A 55 -0.50 0.22 2.97
CA SER A 55 -0.09 -0.18 1.62
C SER A 55 -1.19 0.10 0.59
N ALA A 56 -0.93 1.02 -0.33
CA ALA A 56 -1.80 1.37 -1.47
C ALA A 56 -1.11 1.00 -2.79
N GLU A 57 -1.81 0.25 -3.64
CA GLU A 57 -1.23 -0.43 -4.80
C GLU A 57 -1.38 0.36 -6.11
N VAL A 58 -0.29 0.46 -6.87
CA VAL A 58 -0.32 0.92 -8.26
C VAL A 58 -0.89 -0.18 -9.16
N VAL A 59 -1.58 0.19 -10.23
CA VAL A 59 -2.23 -0.75 -11.16
C VAL A 59 -1.46 -0.87 -12.47
N ALA A 60 -0.69 0.16 -12.82
CA ALA A 60 0.17 0.13 -14.00
C ALA A 60 1.22 -0.98 -13.97
N LEU A 61 1.65 -1.42 -15.15
CA LEU A 61 2.65 -2.48 -15.33
C LEU A 61 4.02 -1.96 -15.82
N ASP A 62 4.09 -0.71 -16.26
CA ASP A 62 5.33 -0.06 -16.69
C ASP A 62 5.82 0.97 -15.68
N HIS A 63 7.15 1.15 -15.60
CA HIS A 63 7.79 2.01 -14.61
C HIS A 63 7.31 3.46 -14.67
N ALA A 64 7.17 4.03 -15.88
CA ALA A 64 6.84 5.43 -16.04
C ALA A 64 5.42 5.75 -15.54
N THR A 65 4.47 4.85 -15.80
CA THR A 65 3.09 5.01 -15.33
C THR A 65 2.97 4.70 -13.84
N MET A 66 3.67 3.68 -13.32
CA MET A 66 3.72 3.41 -11.87
C MET A 66 4.21 4.62 -11.08
N MET A 67 5.24 5.33 -11.56
CA MET A 67 5.70 6.55 -10.90
C MET A 67 4.62 7.64 -10.86
N LYS A 68 3.86 7.83 -11.94
CA LYS A 68 2.74 8.80 -11.96
C LYS A 68 1.64 8.43 -10.98
N GLU A 69 1.30 7.15 -10.88
CA GLU A 69 0.33 6.66 -9.91
C GLU A 69 0.84 6.84 -8.47
N ALA A 70 2.10 6.47 -8.20
CA ALA A 70 2.73 6.65 -6.90
C ALA A 70 2.74 8.13 -6.45
N GLU A 71 2.97 9.08 -7.36
CA GLU A 71 2.88 10.52 -7.09
C GLU A 71 1.51 10.99 -6.63
N ILE A 72 0.44 10.34 -7.10
CA ILE A 72 -0.93 10.62 -6.67
C ILE A 72 -1.14 10.00 -5.29
N LEU A 73 -0.75 8.73 -5.12
CA LEU A 73 -0.96 7.98 -3.88
C LEU A 73 -0.21 8.58 -2.69
N ARG A 74 1.05 9.00 -2.86
CA ARG A 74 1.85 9.58 -1.76
C ARG A 74 1.31 10.90 -1.22
N LYS A 75 0.44 11.58 -1.99
CA LYS A 75 -0.21 12.83 -1.58
C LYS A 75 -1.47 12.60 -0.74
N ILE A 76 -1.89 11.35 -0.56
CA ILE A 76 -3.09 11.01 0.20
C ILE A 76 -2.84 11.22 1.70
N ALA A 77 -1.73 10.70 2.22
CA ALA A 77 -1.29 10.84 3.61
C ALA A 77 0.20 10.46 3.75
N ASP A 78 0.85 10.94 4.82
CA ASP A 78 2.28 10.72 5.07
C ASP A 78 2.64 9.25 5.37
N ASN A 79 1.68 8.47 5.86
CA ASN A 79 1.85 7.06 6.18
C ASN A 79 1.52 6.10 5.01
N VAL A 80 1.33 6.62 3.79
CA VAL A 80 1.14 5.78 2.61
C VAL A 80 2.43 5.03 2.27
N CYS A 81 2.30 3.72 2.11
CA CYS A 81 3.32 2.83 1.58
C CYS A 81 2.92 2.41 0.17
N ILE A 82 3.76 2.70 -0.83
CA ILE A 82 3.46 2.39 -2.23
C ILE A 82 3.69 0.91 -2.47
N LYS A 83 2.63 0.19 -2.82
CA LYS A 83 2.69 -1.23 -3.13
C LYS A 83 2.90 -1.43 -4.62
N VAL A 84 3.95 -2.16 -4.99
CA VAL A 84 4.33 -2.43 -6.39
C VAL A 84 4.47 -3.93 -6.63
N PRO A 85 4.14 -4.45 -7.82
CA PRO A 85 4.31 -5.88 -8.10
C PRO A 85 5.78 -6.24 -8.32
N LEU A 86 6.18 -7.45 -7.92
CA LEU A 86 7.53 -7.96 -8.17
C LEU A 86 7.74 -8.30 -9.65
N THR A 87 8.12 -7.27 -10.40
CA THR A 87 8.44 -7.28 -11.83
C THR A 87 9.69 -6.42 -12.05
N ILE A 88 10.34 -6.50 -13.21
CA ILE A 88 11.50 -5.66 -13.51
C ILE A 88 11.15 -4.17 -13.39
N ASP A 89 10.00 -3.74 -13.91
CA ASP A 89 9.58 -2.35 -13.80
C ASP A 89 9.13 -1.99 -12.38
N GLY A 90 8.51 -2.92 -11.65
CA GLY A 90 8.22 -2.74 -10.22
C GLY A 90 9.47 -2.57 -9.36
N LEU A 91 10.55 -3.31 -9.65
CA LEU A 91 11.85 -3.17 -8.97
C LEU A 91 12.53 -1.84 -9.31
N LYS A 92 12.44 -1.37 -10.57
CA LYS A 92 12.91 -0.01 -10.93
C LYS A 92 12.14 1.07 -10.18
N THR A 93 10.81 0.94 -10.12
CA THR A 93 9.93 1.85 -9.36
C THR A 93 10.26 1.82 -7.87
N CYS A 94 10.43 0.63 -7.28
CA CYS A 94 10.85 0.45 -5.90
C CYS A 94 12.16 1.21 -5.62
N LYS A 95 13.19 1.01 -6.46
CA LYS A 95 14.48 1.69 -6.33
C LYS A 95 14.34 3.22 -6.41
N ALA A 96 13.54 3.74 -7.34
CA ALA A 96 13.33 5.18 -7.48
C ALA A 96 12.65 5.77 -6.24
N LEU A 97 11.50 5.20 -5.84
CA LEU A 97 10.70 5.69 -4.71
C LEU A 97 11.45 5.59 -3.38
N THR A 98 12.13 4.47 -3.13
CA THR A 98 12.94 4.31 -1.91
C THR A 98 14.13 5.27 -1.87
N GLY A 99 14.72 5.60 -3.03
CA GLY A 99 15.74 6.64 -3.15
C GLY A 99 15.25 8.06 -2.79
N GLU A 100 13.94 8.29 -2.87
CA GLU A 100 13.27 9.52 -2.43
C GLU A 100 12.79 9.47 -0.98
N GLY A 101 13.02 8.36 -0.27
CA GLY A 101 12.54 8.15 1.10
C GLY A 101 11.08 7.71 1.21
N THR A 102 10.44 7.34 0.09
CA THR A 102 9.06 6.83 0.09
C THR A 102 9.05 5.37 0.56
N MET A 103 8.10 5.02 1.44
CA MET A 103 7.88 3.63 1.84
C MET A 103 7.35 2.80 0.66
N VAL A 104 7.94 1.62 0.45
CA VAL A 104 7.53 0.70 -0.64
C VAL A 104 7.30 -0.71 -0.11
N ASN A 105 6.24 -1.36 -0.60
CA ASN A 105 5.91 -2.75 -0.38
C ASN A 105 5.94 -3.51 -1.71
N VAL A 106 6.94 -4.36 -1.93
CA VAL A 106 7.01 -5.20 -3.12
C VAL A 106 6.14 -6.46 -2.89
N THR A 107 5.04 -6.56 -3.64
CA THR A 107 4.06 -7.65 -3.50
C THR A 107 4.22 -8.73 -4.56
N LEU A 108 3.43 -9.80 -4.48
CA LEU A 108 3.45 -10.93 -5.42
C LEU A 108 4.83 -11.62 -5.50
N CYS A 109 5.50 -11.72 -4.36
CA CYS A 109 6.74 -12.47 -4.18
C CYS A 109 6.42 -13.91 -3.76
N PHE A 110 6.85 -14.89 -4.55
CA PHE A 110 6.53 -16.32 -4.35
C PHE A 110 7.76 -17.21 -4.16
N SER A 111 8.96 -16.63 -4.10
CA SER A 111 10.21 -17.37 -3.86
C SER A 111 11.23 -16.52 -3.10
N ALA A 112 12.17 -17.19 -2.42
CA ALA A 112 13.25 -16.51 -1.70
C ALA A 112 14.16 -15.72 -2.64
N ASN A 113 14.40 -16.21 -3.86
CA ASN A 113 15.22 -15.51 -4.85
C ASN A 113 14.56 -14.22 -5.32
N GLN A 114 13.23 -14.21 -5.46
CA GLN A 114 12.49 -12.97 -5.75
C GLN A 114 12.61 -11.98 -4.59
N ALA A 115 12.50 -12.44 -3.33
CA ALA A 115 12.62 -11.60 -2.15
C ALA A 115 14.02 -11.01 -1.95
N LEU A 116 15.05 -11.60 -2.57
CA LEU A 116 16.43 -11.13 -2.52
C LEU A 116 16.71 -9.96 -3.49
N LEU A 117 15.91 -9.83 -4.57
CA LEU A 117 16.06 -8.78 -5.59
C LEU A 117 15.66 -7.40 -5.05
#